data_AF-A0A6N7Y2S0-F1
#
_entry.id   AF-A0A6N7Y2S0-F1
#
_cell.length_a   1.000
_cell.length_b   1.000
_cell.length_c   1.000
_cell.angle_alpha   90.00
_cell.angle_beta   90.00
_cell.angle_gamma   90.00
#
_symmetry.space_group_name_H-M   'P 1'
#
loop_
_entity.id
_entity.type
_entity.pdbx_description
1 polymer ?
#
loop_
_entity_poly.entity_id
_entity_poly.type
_entity_poly.pdbx_seq_one_letter_code
_entity_poly.pdbx_strand_id
1 'polypeptide(L)' 'MTFYDFINDFVNDDTPLGQLAYFINKDKNFPKHATGYHELYAYFKTNYNYNEIMTSAKRALSLYLNNLSVN' A
#
# COMPACT_ATOMS: atom_id res chain seq x y z
N MET A 1 13.65 -0.51 1.77
CA MET A 1 12.48 -1.05 1.06
C MET A 1 11.41 0.02 1.03
N THR A 2 10.82 0.30 -0.13
CA THR A 2 9.67 1.24 -0.23
C THR A 2 8.36 0.52 0.08
N PHE A 3 7.27 1.26 0.27
CA PHE A 3 5.97 0.63 0.39
C PHE A 3 5.56 -0.10 -0.89
N TYR A 4 5.95 0.43 -2.06
CA TYR A 4 5.67 -0.20 -3.35
C TYR A 4 6.38 -1.55 -3.49
N ASP A 5 7.65 -1.65 -3.06
CA ASP A 5 8.38 -2.92 -3.05
C ASP A 5 7.68 -3.93 -2.13
N PHE A 6 7.32 -3.51 -0.92
CA PHE A 6 6.64 -4.35 0.07
C PHE A 6 5.30 -4.89 -0.43
N ILE A 7 4.46 -4.04 -1.03
CA ILE A 7 3.11 -4.46 -1.44
C ILE A 7 3.14 -5.34 -2.70
N ASN A 8 4.22 -5.27 -3.48
CA ASN A 8 4.36 -6.05 -4.71
C ASN A 8 4.48 -7.56 -4.46
N ASP A 9 4.98 -7.95 -3.29
CA ASP A 9 5.09 -9.36 -2.89
C ASP A 9 3.72 -10.07 -2.85
N PHE A 10 2.62 -9.32 -2.76
CA PHE A 10 1.25 -9.81 -2.66
C PHE A 10 0.47 -9.77 -3.99
N VAL A 11 1.05 -9.31 -5.11
CA VAL A 11 0.30 -9.00 -6.34
C VAL A 11 -0.48 -10.17 -6.95
N ASN A 12 -0.09 -11.40 -6.65
CA ASN A 12 -0.75 -12.62 -7.15
C ASN A 12 -1.63 -13.30 -6.08
N ASP A 13 -1.78 -12.70 -4.91
CA ASP A 13 -2.55 -13.27 -3.82
C ASP A 13 -4.05 -12.99 -4.01
N ASP A 14 -4.88 -14.01 -3.84
CA ASP A 14 -6.34 -13.85 -3.78
C ASP A 14 -6.79 -13.40 -2.37
N THR A 15 -6.28 -12.24 -1.95
CA THR A 15 -6.56 -11.62 -0.65
C THR A 15 -6.82 -10.12 -0.81
N PRO A 16 -7.38 -9.41 0.19
CA PRO A 16 -7.54 -7.96 0.12
C PRO A 16 -6.21 -7.20 -0.06
N LEU A 17 -5.09 -7.74 0.44
CA LEU A 17 -3.75 -7.20 0.21
C LEU A 17 -3.31 -7.38 -1.24
N GLY A 18 -3.59 -8.53 -1.86
CA GLY A 18 -3.30 -8.75 -3.27
C GLY A 18 -4.16 -7.92 -4.21
N GLN A 19 -5.45 -7.72 -3.87
CA GLN A 19 -6.31 -6.77 -4.59
C GLN A 19 -5.75 -5.34 -4.51
N LEU A 20 -5.31 -4.90 -3.32
CA LEU A 20 -4.65 -3.60 -3.17
C LEU A 20 -3.36 -3.51 -4.02
N ALA A 21 -2.52 -4.54 -3.98
CA ALA A 21 -1.29 -4.62 -4.77
C ALA A 21 -1.57 -4.53 -6.29
N TYR A 22 -2.62 -5.21 -6.75
CA TYR A 22 -3.08 -5.14 -8.14
C TYR A 22 -3.48 -3.71 -8.54
N PHE A 23 -4.27 -3.02 -7.72
CA PHE A 23 -4.68 -1.65 -8.00
C PHE A 23 -3.50 -0.68 -7.98
N ILE A 24 -2.56 -0.84 -7.05
CA ILE A 24 -1.34 -0.02 -6.97
C ILE A 24 -0.45 -0.24 -8.21
N ASN A 25 -0.30 -1.47 -8.69
CA ASN A 25 0.48 -1.75 -9.90
C ASN A 25 -0.09 -1.10 -11.16
N LYS A 26 -1.42 -0.95 -11.21
CA LYS A 26 -2.10 -0.27 -12.32
C LYS A 26 -2.10 1.26 -12.20
N ASP A 27 -1.87 1.80 -11.01
CA ASP A 27 -1.78 3.24 -10.79
C ASP A 27 -0.40 3.76 -11.22
N LYS A 28 -0.36 4.40 -12.39
CA LYS A 28 0.86 4.99 -12.95
C LYS A 28 1.42 6.15 -12.12
N ASN A 29 0.58 6.79 -11.30
CA ASN A 29 0.94 7.94 -10.49
C ASN A 29 1.29 7.56 -9.06
N PHE A 30 1.18 6.28 -8.70
CA PHE A 30 1.49 5.83 -7.34
C PHE A 30 2.93 6.21 -6.97
N PRO A 31 3.17 6.81 -5.79
CA PRO A 31 4.49 7.28 -5.39
C PRO A 31 5.39 6.10 -5.01
N LYS A 32 6.02 5.46 -5.99
CA LYS A 32 6.78 4.21 -5.81
C LYS A 32 7.98 4.32 -4.87
N HIS A 33 8.50 5.54 -4.69
CA HIS A 33 9.64 5.80 -3.80
C HIS A 33 9.22 6.25 -2.40
N ALA A 34 7.93 6.41 -2.13
CA ALA A 34 7.45 6.84 -0.83
C ALA A 34 7.67 5.76 0.24
N THR A 35 8.21 6.20 1.37
CA THR A 35 8.50 5.35 2.54
C THR A 35 7.76 5.83 3.78
N GLY A 36 7.26 7.07 3.78
CA GLY A 36 6.64 7.71 4.94
C GLY A 36 5.14 7.47 5.04
N TYR A 37 4.66 7.21 6.26
CA TYR A 37 3.24 7.01 6.53
C TYR A 37 2.36 8.16 6.03
N HIS A 38 2.72 9.41 6.34
CA HIS A 38 1.89 10.58 6.04
C HIS A 38 1.69 10.80 4.54
N GLU A 39 2.76 10.64 3.76
CA GLU A 39 2.73 10.77 2.29
C GLU A 39 1.84 9.69 1.67
N LEU A 40 2.08 8.42 2.04
CA LEU A 40 1.31 7.28 1.52
C LEU A 40 -0.16 7.37 1.93
N TYR A 41 -0.45 7.67 3.19
CA TYR A 41 -1.81 7.80 3.70
C TYR A 41 -2.58 8.94 3.01
N ALA A 42 -1.93 10.09 2.80
CA ALA A 42 -2.53 11.20 2.07
C ALA A 42 -2.83 10.81 0.61
N TYR A 43 -1.93 10.08 -0.05
CA TYR A 43 -2.15 9.57 -1.40
C TYR A 43 -3.34 8.61 -1.46
N PHE A 44 -3.42 7.63 -0.55
CA PHE A 44 -4.56 6.72 -0.47
C PHE A 44 -5.87 7.44 -0.22
N LYS A 45 -5.88 8.40 0.69
CA LYS A 45 -7.08 9.18 1.01
C LYS A 45 -7.60 9.99 -0.17
N THR A 46 -6.70 10.48 -1.02
CA THR A 46 -7.06 11.33 -2.16
C THR A 46 -7.48 10.51 -3.38
N ASN A 47 -6.79 9.40 -3.65
CA ASN A 47 -6.94 8.66 -4.92
C ASN A 47 -7.75 7.35 -4.80
N TYR A 48 -7.92 6.80 -3.59
CA TYR A 48 -8.59 5.53 -3.34
C TYR A 48 -9.77 5.68 -2.37
N ASN A 49 -10.76 6.49 -2.76
CA ASN A 49 -11.91 6.85 -1.91
C ASN A 49 -12.96 5.73 -1.74
N TYR A 50 -12.61 4.47 -2.01
CA TYR A 50 -13.47 3.30 -1.76
C TYR A 50 -13.14 2.70 -0.39
N ASN A 51 -14.17 2.58 0.47
CA ASN A 51 -14.01 2.17 1.87
C ASN A 51 -13.27 0.83 2.06
N GLU A 52 -13.49 -0.13 1.17
CA GLU A 52 -12.84 -1.45 1.23
C GLU A 52 -11.34 -1.39 0.90
N ILE A 53 -10.96 -0.59 -0.10
CA ILE A 53 -9.56 -0.38 -0.50
C ILE A 53 -8.81 0.39 0.61
N MET A 54 -9.45 1.40 1.21
CA MET A 54 -8.87 2.18 2.30
C MET A 54 -8.58 1.33 3.54
N THR A 55 -9.44 0.37 3.86
CA THR A 55 -9.23 -0.56 4.98
C THR A 55 -8.01 -1.44 4.74
N SER A 56 -7.89 -1.98 3.52
CA SER A 56 -6.72 -2.76 3.09
C SER A 56 -5.44 -1.92 3.11
N ALA A 57 -5.51 -0.67 2.65
CA ALA A 57 -4.38 0.26 2.64
C ALA A 57 -3.88 0.60 4.04
N LYS A 58 -4.77 0.88 5.00
CA LYS A 58 -4.40 1.10 6.41
C LYS A 58 -3.72 -0.12 7.01
N ARG A 59 -4.26 -1.32 6.77
CA ARG A 59 -3.66 -2.57 7.24
C ARG A 59 -2.28 -2.80 6.65
N ALA A 60 -2.13 -2.62 5.33
CA ALA A 60 -0.85 -2.76 4.64
C ALA A 60 0.20 -1.77 5.17
N LEU A 61 -0.19 -0.50 5.39
CA LEU A 61 0.70 0.52 5.96
C LEU A 61 1.19 0.14 7.36
N SER A 62 0.29 -0.36 8.21
CA SER A 62 0.68 -0.83 9.54
C SER A 62 1.67 -2.00 9.48
N LEU A 63 1.46 -2.97 8.59
CA LEU A 63 2.36 -4.12 8.42
C LEU A 63 3.74 -3.68 7.91
N TYR A 64 3.77 -2.82 6.90
CA TYR A 64 5.01 -2.27 6.35
C TYR A 64 5.84 -1.53 7.40
N LEU A 65 5.23 -0.64 8.18
CA LEU A 65 5.93 0.14 9.20
C LEU A 65 6.41 -0.75 10.36
N ASN A 66 5.63 -1.74 10.77
CA ASN A 66 6.04 -2.70 11.77
C ASN A 66 7.27 -3.52 11.28
N ASN A 67 7.27 -3.96 10.03
CA ASN A 67 8.42 -4.67 9.44
C ASN A 67 9.68 -3.80 9.37
N LEU A 68 9.55 -2.48 9.21
CA LEU A 68 10.69 -1.55 9.26
C LEU A 68 11.18 -1.26 10.68
N SER A 69 10.31 -1.38 11.70
CA SER A 69 10.69 -1.12 13.11
C SER A 69 11.39 -2.30 13.80
N VAL A 70 11.29 -3.50 13.21
CA VAL A 70 11.84 -4.75 13.73
C VAL A 70 13.20 -5.09 13.09
N ASN A 71 13.61 -4.35 12.05
CA ASN A 71 14.91 -4.45 11.38
C ASN A 71 15.76 -3.20 11.64
#